data_AF-A0A7W1IU52-F1
#
_entry.id   AF-A0A7W1IU52-F1
#
_cell.length_a   1.000
_cell.length_b   1.000
_cell.length_c   1.000
_cell.angle_alpha   90.00
_cell.angle_beta   90.00
_cell.angle_gamma   90.00
#
_symmetry.space_group_name_H-M   'P 1'
#
loop_
_entity.id
_entity.type
_entity.pdbx_description
1 polymer ?
#
loop_
_entity_poly.entity_id
_entity_poly.type
_entity_poly.pdbx_seq_one_letter_code
_entity_poly.pdbx_strand_id
1 'polypeptide(L)'
;LRATRLQYLASVARVRPAWFFVWGNLAAFAVAVGPAIWVGLLRLRDRRLWLLTGGAVLAVALADLSLLSKGEVERIWLPFVPWFLLAAAALGARRQRRGWLAAQAAFAVAIQLWVVSPW
;
A
#
# COMPACT_ATOMS: atom_id res chain seq x y z
N LEU A 1 11.35 22.34 15.36
CA LEU A 1 11.52 21.38 14.24
C LEU A 1 12.98 20.95 14.01
N ARG A 2 13.97 21.86 13.87
CA ARG A 2 15.38 21.46 13.62
C ARG A 2 16.00 20.60 14.74
N ALA A 3 15.81 20.97 16.00
CA ALA A 3 16.31 20.20 17.15
C ALA A 3 15.70 18.78 17.21
N THR A 4 14.40 18.66 16.95
CA THR A 4 13.69 17.37 16.86
C THR A 4 14.25 16.49 15.75
N ARG A 5 14.55 17.06 14.58
CA ARG A 5 15.13 16.34 13.44
C ARG A 5 16.53 15.81 13.75
N LEU A 6 17.36 16.60 14.44
CA LEU A 6 18.69 16.19 14.88
C LEU A 6 18.63 15.03 15.89
N GLN A 7 17.75 15.12 16.90
CA GLN A 7 17.56 14.07 17.89
C GLN A 7 17.04 12.78 17.26
N TYR A 8 16.10 12.88 16.31
CA TYR A 8 15.57 11.75 15.57
C TYR A 8 16.67 11.05 14.76
N LEU A 9 17.49 11.79 14.01
CA LEU A 9 18.61 11.24 13.24
C LEU A 9 19.72 10.64 14.13
N ALA A 10 19.86 11.12 15.37
CA ALA A 10 20.78 10.58 16.37
C ALA A 10 20.22 9.35 17.12
N SER A 11 18.94 9.03 16.98
CA SER A 11 18.27 7.92 17.70
C SER A 11 18.28 6.60 16.91
N VAL A 12 17.36 5.67 17.21
CA VAL A 12 17.19 4.35 16.55
C VAL A 12 17.06 4.45 15.02
N ALA A 13 16.73 5.63 14.48
CA ALA A 13 16.75 5.90 13.04
C ALA A 13 18.13 5.63 12.39
N ARG A 14 19.22 5.63 13.15
CA ARG A 14 20.59 5.31 12.69
C ARG A 14 20.81 3.81 12.48
N VAL A 15 20.09 2.97 13.24
CA VAL A 15 20.20 1.49 13.21
C VAL A 15 19.24 0.88 12.17
N ARG A 16 18.13 1.56 11.86
CA ARG A 16 17.17 1.11 10.85
C ARG A 16 17.25 2.00 9.60
N PRO A 17 17.94 1.54 8.53
CA PRO A 17 18.22 2.38 7.38
C PRO A 17 16.92 2.82 6.68
N ALA A 18 16.90 4.07 6.19
CA ALA A 18 15.69 4.66 5.60
C ALA A 18 15.19 3.89 4.36
N TRP A 19 16.11 3.37 3.54
CA TRP A 19 15.77 2.60 2.34
C TRP A 19 14.94 1.35 2.65
N PHE A 20 15.20 0.69 3.79
CA PHE A 20 14.49 -0.53 4.17
C PHE A 20 13.00 -0.26 4.36
N PHE A 21 12.66 0.89 4.97
CA PHE A 21 11.28 1.28 5.14
C PHE A 21 10.66 1.72 3.82
N VAL A 22 11.36 2.48 2.98
CA VAL A 22 10.80 2.91 1.69
C VAL A 22 10.36 1.70 0.85
N TRP A 23 11.27 0.73 0.69
CA TRP A 23 10.97 -0.46 -0.10
C TRP A 23 10.05 -1.44 0.62
N GLY A 24 10.26 -1.65 1.92
CA GLY A 24 9.46 -2.56 2.73
C GLY A 24 7.99 -2.11 2.83
N ASN A 25 7.76 -0.81 3.00
CA ASN A 25 6.41 -0.24 3.07
C ASN A 25 5.72 -0.33 1.71
N LEU A 26 6.41 0.03 0.62
CA LEU A 26 5.86 -0.08 -0.72
C LEU A 26 5.52 -1.53 -1.07
N ALA A 27 6.38 -2.48 -0.70
CA ALA A 27 6.13 -3.90 -0.88
C ALA A 27 4.94 -4.38 -0.04
N ALA A 28 4.88 -4.03 1.24
CA ALA A 28 3.76 -4.36 2.13
C ALA A 28 2.45 -3.77 1.61
N PHE A 29 2.48 -2.53 1.09
CA PHE A 29 1.34 -1.88 0.46
C PHE A 29 0.87 -2.65 -0.79
N ALA A 30 1.80 -2.96 -1.69
CA ALA A 30 1.51 -3.69 -2.92
C ALA A 30 0.90 -5.08 -2.64
N VAL A 31 1.40 -5.75 -1.59
CA VAL A 31 0.89 -7.03 -1.09
C VAL A 31 -0.50 -6.85 -0.48
N ALA A 32 -0.72 -5.88 0.41
CA ALA A 32 -2.00 -5.65 1.06
C ALA A 32 -3.14 -5.34 0.07
N VAL A 33 -2.84 -4.56 -0.97
CA VAL A 33 -3.79 -4.20 -2.02
C VAL A 33 -4.17 -5.40 -2.90
N GLY A 34 -3.24 -6.32 -3.12
CA GLY A 34 -3.49 -7.61 -3.76
C GLY A 34 -3.80 -7.58 -5.27
N PRO A 35 -3.85 -8.75 -5.91
CA PRO A 35 -3.78 -8.89 -7.36
C PRO A 35 -4.99 -8.30 -8.10
N ALA A 36 -6.20 -8.39 -7.53
CA ALA A 36 -7.40 -7.90 -8.20
C ALA A 36 -7.37 -6.37 -8.40
N ILE A 37 -6.82 -5.65 -7.43
CA ILE A 37 -6.71 -4.19 -7.51
C ILE A 37 -5.59 -3.77 -8.48
N TRP A 38 -4.45 -4.48 -8.48
CA TRP A 38 -3.40 -4.25 -9.49
C TRP A 38 -3.93 -4.40 -10.91
N VAL A 39 -4.68 -5.46 -11.18
CA VAL A 39 -5.30 -5.66 -12.48
C VAL A 39 -6.37 -4.61 -12.77
N GLY A 40 -7.13 -4.19 -11.75
CA GLY A 40 -8.05 -3.06 -11.85
C GLY A 40 -7.35 -1.77 -12.28
N LEU A 41 -6.20 -1.44 -11.66
CA LEU A 41 -5.41 -0.25 -11.98
C LEU A 41 -4.91 -0.28 -13.43
N LEU A 42 -4.41 -1.43 -13.89
CA LEU A 42 -3.93 -1.61 -15.26
C LEU A 42 -5.04 -1.50 -16.31
N ARG A 43 -6.28 -1.83 -15.93
CA ARG A 43 -7.46 -1.79 -16.81
C ARG A 43 -8.26 -0.49 -16.68
N LEU A 44 -7.91 0.38 -15.73
CA LEU A 44 -8.66 1.59 -15.45
C LEU A 44 -8.49 2.59 -16.59
N ARG A 45 -9.61 2.95 -17.23
CA ARG A 45 -9.65 3.94 -18.31
C ARG A 45 -10.47 5.17 -18.00
N ASP A 46 -11.27 5.11 -16.92
CA ASP A 46 -12.01 6.27 -16.45
C ASP A 46 -11.04 7.28 -15.83
N ARG A 47 -10.94 8.47 -16.44
CA ARG A 47 -10.02 9.53 -16.01
C ARG A 47 -10.33 10.04 -14.59
N ARG A 48 -11.59 10.08 -14.18
CA ARG A 48 -11.98 10.55 -12.84
C ARG A 48 -11.52 9.56 -11.78
N LEU A 49 -11.76 8.27 -12.01
CA LEU A 49 -11.28 7.22 -11.12
C LEU A 49 -9.76 7.16 -11.11
N TRP A 50 -9.10 7.38 -12.26
CA TRP A 50 -7.64 7.41 -12.35
C TRP A 50 -7.03 8.58 -11.56
N LEU A 51 -7.67 9.76 -11.56
CA LEU A 51 -7.21 10.88 -10.74
C LEU A 51 -7.31 10.58 -9.24
N LEU A 52 -8.38 9.90 -8.81
CA LEU A 52 -8.56 9.51 -7.41
C LEU A 52 -7.56 8.42 -6.99
N THR A 53 -7.44 7.35 -7.78
CA THR A 53 -6.52 6.24 -7.47
C THR A 53 -5.07 6.68 -7.63
N GLY A 54 -4.73 7.39 -8.71
CA GLY A 54 -3.40 7.94 -8.95
C GLY A 54 -3.00 9.01 -7.93
N GLY A 55 -3.94 9.86 -7.50
CA GLY A 55 -3.73 10.81 -6.41
C GLY A 55 -3.43 10.10 -5.08
N ALA A 56 -4.14 9.01 -4.77
CA ALA A 56 -3.86 8.20 -3.60
C ALA A 56 -2.47 7.50 -3.69
N VAL A 57 -2.08 6.99 -4.86
CA VAL A 57 -0.71 6.47 -5.11
C VAL A 57 0.34 7.53 -4.83
N LEU A 58 0.15 8.73 -5.37
CA LEU A 58 1.09 9.82 -5.18
C LEU A 58 1.16 10.25 -3.71
N ALA A 59 0.01 10.35 -3.02
CA ALA A 59 -0.04 10.67 -1.60
C ALA A 59 0.72 9.64 -0.75
N VAL A 60 0.54 8.34 -1.02
CA VAL A 60 1.26 7.26 -0.35
C VAL A 60 2.77 7.36 -0.63
N ALA A 61 3.17 7.58 -1.88
CA ALA A 61 4.58 7.71 -2.25
C ALA A 61 5.25 8.93 -1.57
N LEU A 62 4.57 10.08 -1.54
CA LEU A 62 5.06 11.28 -0.87
C LEU A 62 5.14 11.09 0.65
N ALA A 63 4.14 10.44 1.25
CA ALA A 63 4.14 10.12 2.66
C ALA A 63 5.31 9.18 3.02
N ASP A 64 5.58 8.19 2.18
CA ASP A 64 6.66 7.22 2.38
C ASP A 64 8.04 7.86 2.22
N LEU A 65 8.24 8.68 1.17
CA LEU A 65 9.46 9.45 0.94
C LEU A 65 9.70 10.54 1.99
N SER A 66 8.68 11.00 2.70
CA SER A 66 8.84 11.98 3.78
C SER A 66 9.68 11.43 4.94
N LEU A 67 9.79 10.11 5.08
CA LEU A 67 10.46 9.40 6.17
C LEU A 67 9.97 9.77 7.58
N LEU A 68 8.90 10.56 7.69
CA LEU A 68 8.21 10.87 8.95
C LEU A 68 7.51 9.63 9.54
N SER A 69 7.42 8.57 8.73
CA SER A 69 6.68 7.34 8.95
C SER A 69 7.46 6.24 9.69
N LYS A 70 8.76 6.40 10.03
CA LYS A 70 9.48 5.31 10.74
C LYS A 70 8.80 5.00 12.08
N GLY A 71 8.09 3.88 12.14
CA GLY A 71 7.41 3.37 13.34
C GLY A 71 5.89 3.56 13.38
N GLU A 72 5.28 4.34 12.48
CA GLU A 72 3.82 4.52 12.39
C GLU A 72 3.27 4.23 11.00
N VAL A 73 4.05 3.47 10.23
CA VAL A 73 3.78 3.08 8.84
C VAL A 73 2.32 2.72 8.65
N GLU A 74 1.83 1.71 9.36
CA GLU A 74 0.47 1.18 9.26
C GLU A 74 -0.61 2.27 9.36
N ARG A 75 -0.42 3.27 10.22
CA ARG A 75 -1.40 4.34 10.46
C ARG A 75 -1.48 5.35 9.32
N ILE A 76 -0.41 5.49 8.53
CA ILE A 76 -0.29 6.54 7.51
C ILE A 76 -0.86 6.08 6.17
N TRP A 77 -0.66 4.82 5.75
CA TRP A 77 -1.15 4.36 4.43
C TRP A 77 -2.48 3.60 4.48
N LEU A 78 -2.89 3.01 5.60
CA LEU A 78 -4.19 2.32 5.70
C LEU A 78 -5.40 3.21 5.33
N PRO A 79 -5.46 4.51 5.69
CA PRO A 79 -6.54 5.39 5.26
C PRO A 79 -6.63 5.57 3.74
N PHE A 80 -5.55 5.30 3.00
CA PHE A 80 -5.52 5.45 1.55
C PHE A 80 -5.97 4.19 0.80
N VAL A 81 -5.95 3.01 1.42
CA VAL A 81 -6.33 1.73 0.80
C VAL A 81 -7.73 1.74 0.16
N PRO A 82 -8.78 2.32 0.77
CA PRO A 82 -10.12 2.36 0.15
C PRO A 82 -10.16 3.07 -1.20
N TRP A 83 -9.30 4.07 -1.43
CA TRP A 83 -9.25 4.78 -2.71
C TRP A 83 -8.74 3.88 -3.84
N PHE A 84 -7.88 2.91 -3.53
CA PHE A 84 -7.39 1.93 -4.48
C PHE A 84 -8.46 0.90 -4.83
N LEU A 85 -9.40 0.61 -3.93
CA LEU A 85 -10.52 -0.30 -4.20
C LEU A 85 -11.39 0.19 -5.37
N LEU A 86 -11.41 1.49 -5.65
CA LEU A 86 -12.10 2.05 -6.82
C LEU A 86 -11.60 1.46 -8.14
N ALA A 87 -10.33 1.03 -8.21
CA ALA A 87 -9.79 0.39 -9.39
C ALA A 87 -10.47 -0.96 -9.70
N ALA A 88 -11.08 -1.62 -8.70
CA ALA A 88 -11.85 -2.83 -8.91
C ALA A 88 -13.08 -2.61 -9.80
N ALA A 89 -13.56 -1.37 -9.97
CA ALA A 89 -14.64 -1.05 -10.91
C ALA A 89 -14.26 -1.37 -12.37
N ALA A 90 -12.96 -1.39 -12.69
CA ALA A 90 -12.47 -1.77 -14.02
C ALA A 90 -12.45 -3.29 -14.26
N LEU A 91 -12.78 -4.11 -13.25
CA LEU A 91 -12.93 -5.56 -13.42
C LEU A 91 -14.26 -5.82 -14.14
N GLY A 92 -14.18 -6.13 -15.44
CA GLY A 92 -15.31 -6.19 -16.39
C GLY A 92 -16.55 -6.99 -15.98
N ALA A 93 -16.79 -8.13 -16.62
CA ALA A 93 -18.05 -8.88 -16.45
C ALA A 93 -18.19 -9.45 -15.02
N ARG A 94 -19.42 -9.65 -14.53
CA ARG A 94 -19.71 -10.18 -13.18
C ARG A 94 -18.99 -11.51 -12.90
N ARG A 95 -18.89 -12.40 -13.89
CA ARG A 95 -18.16 -13.67 -13.77
C ARG A 95 -16.66 -13.46 -13.54
N GLN A 96 -16.05 -12.53 -14.27
CA GLN A 96 -14.64 -12.16 -14.09
C GLN A 96 -14.40 -11.56 -12.71
N ARG A 97 -15.30 -10.68 -12.23
CA ARG A 97 -15.24 -10.11 -10.88
C ARG A 97 -15.26 -11.17 -9.79
N ARG A 98 -16.14 -12.17 -9.90
CA ARG A 98 -16.18 -13.30 -8.93
C ARG A 98 -14.88 -14.11 -8.94
N GLY A 99 -14.29 -14.33 -10.11
CA GLY A 99 -12.98 -14.97 -10.24
C GLY A 99 -11.87 -14.16 -9.56
N TRP A 100 -11.84 -12.85 -9.77
CA TRP A 100 -10.87 -11.97 -9.10
C TRP A 100 -11.07 -11.88 -7.59
N LEU A 101 -12.31 -11.90 -7.10
CA LEU A 101 -12.59 -11.96 -5.66
C LEU A 101 -12.11 -13.28 -5.05
N ALA A 102 -12.33 -14.41 -5.74
CA ALA A 102 -11.81 -15.70 -5.30
C ALA A 102 -10.27 -15.72 -5.28
N ALA A 103 -9.62 -15.17 -6.31
CA ALA A 103 -8.18 -15.02 -6.35
C ALA A 103 -7.66 -14.10 -5.23
N GLN A 104 -8.34 -13.00 -4.95
CA GLN A 104 -8.01 -12.08 -3.86
C GLN A 104 -8.13 -12.77 -2.49
N ALA A 105 -9.20 -13.54 -2.27
CA ALA A 105 -9.41 -14.30 -1.03
C ALA A 105 -8.34 -15.39 -0.87
N ALA A 106 -8.06 -16.16 -1.93
CA ALA A 106 -7.02 -17.18 -1.91
C ALA A 106 -5.64 -16.57 -1.63
N PHE A 107 -5.34 -15.41 -2.21
CA PHE A 107 -4.11 -14.67 -1.96
C PHE A 107 -4.00 -14.19 -0.50
N ALA A 108 -5.08 -13.64 0.06
CA ALA A 108 -5.11 -13.24 1.46
C ALA A 108 -4.89 -14.42 2.41
N VAL A 109 -5.53 -15.57 2.13
CA VAL A 109 -5.31 -16.81 2.88
C VAL A 109 -3.86 -17.29 2.75
N ALA A 110 -3.30 -17.27 1.54
CA ALA A 110 -1.91 -17.65 1.31
C ALA A 110 -0.95 -16.78 2.12
N ILE A 111 -1.11 -15.46 2.12
CA ILE A 111 -0.31 -14.56 2.95
C ILE A 111 -0.46 -14.91 4.43
N GLN A 112 -1.68 -15.09 4.91
CA GLN A 112 -1.92 -15.39 6.32
C GLN A 112 -1.27 -16.71 6.77
N LEU A 113 -1.20 -17.71 5.88
CA LEU A 113 -0.56 -18.99 6.15
C LEU A 113 0.97 -18.91 6.08
N TRP A 114 1.51 -18.02 5.26
CA TRP A 114 2.96 -17.89 5.01
C TRP A 114 3.64 -16.92 5.97
N VAL A 115 2.95 -15.84 6.34
CA VAL A 115 3.48 -14.84 7.24
C VAL A 115 3.36 -15.38 8.66
N VAL A 116 4.46 -15.92 9.16
CA VAL A 116 4.61 -16.24 10.58
C VAL A 116 4.70 -14.93 11.34
N SER A 117 3.61 -14.53 11.95
CA SER A 117 3.55 -13.43 12.89
C SER A 117 3.92 -13.96 14.28
N PRO A 118 5.06 -13.54 14.84
CA PRO A 118 5.37 -13.77 16.24
C PRO A 118 4.47 -12.85 17.06
N TRP A 119 3.27 -13.32 17.36
CA TRP A 119 2.49 -12.78 18.47
C TRP A 119 2.89 -13.50 19.76
#